data_AF-A0A7Y6YZI8-F1
#
_entry.id   AF-A0A7Y6YZI8-F1
#
_cell.length_a   1.000
_cell.length_b   1.000
_cell.length_c   1.000
_cell.angle_alpha   90.00
_cell.angle_beta   90.00
_cell.angle_gamma   90.00
#
_symmetry.space_group_name_H-M   'P 1'
#
loop_
_entity.id
_entity.type
_entity.pdbx_description
1 polymer ?
#
loop_
_entity_poly.entity_id
_entity_poly.type
_entity_poly.pdbx_seq_one_letter_code
_entity_poly.pdbx_strand_id
1 'polypeptide(L)'
;MRRLNFLADKSWKQIEMLYCAREKFGSEPLPEDQATKTNDVIDWKIVDQLHDATLKISNDCFEYKKLCVAVVAGVIALMVKFGSADNLEFVFAVCGLVCLGFWFSDSTAYFYQRSLRRRMTAKLNKIAERHGAALEESIENPTMWSSIFNRSMSLYFVLLAVIFMLWLVFK
;
A
#
# COMPACT_ATOMS: atom_id res chain seq x y z
N MET A 1 -9.14 4.95 4.23
CA MET A 1 -8.79 3.80 5.11
C MET A 1 -9.76 2.64 5.00
N ARG A 2 -11.07 2.80 5.23
CA ARG A 2 -12.06 1.70 5.09
C ARG A 2 -11.98 0.94 3.74
N ARG A 3 -11.66 1.62 2.63
CA ARG A 3 -11.55 1.01 1.30
C ARG A 3 -10.29 0.17 1.04
N LEU A 4 -9.18 0.39 1.77
CA LEU A 4 -7.97 -0.43 1.62
C LEU A 4 -8.10 -1.73 2.42
N ASN A 5 -8.71 -1.66 3.62
CA ASN A 5 -9.16 -2.85 4.35
C ASN A 5 -10.28 -3.58 3.60
N PHE A 6 -11.16 -2.87 2.89
CA PHE A 6 -12.21 -3.50 2.07
C PHE A 6 -11.69 -4.21 0.81
N LEU A 7 -10.62 -3.69 0.19
CA LEU A 7 -9.96 -4.38 -0.94
C LEU A 7 -9.11 -5.57 -0.46
N ALA A 8 -8.51 -5.47 0.74
CA ALA A 8 -7.89 -6.60 1.41
C ALA A 8 -8.96 -7.65 1.83
N ASP A 9 -10.13 -7.23 2.31
CA ASP A 9 -11.25 -8.10 2.71
C ASP A 9 -11.91 -8.80 1.51
N LYS A 10 -12.04 -8.11 0.36
CA LYS A 10 -12.53 -8.74 -0.87
C LYS A 10 -11.57 -9.81 -1.41
N SER A 11 -10.26 -9.54 -1.44
CA SER A 11 -9.28 -10.56 -1.85
C SER A 11 -9.17 -11.66 -0.80
N TRP A 12 -9.35 -11.35 0.49
CA TRP A 12 -9.31 -12.31 1.59
C TRP A 12 -10.47 -13.30 1.56
N LYS A 13 -11.71 -12.86 1.28
CA LYS A 13 -12.84 -13.79 1.10
C LYS A 13 -12.63 -14.77 -0.05
N GLN A 14 -11.91 -14.34 -1.09
CA GLN A 14 -11.59 -15.18 -2.24
C GLN A 14 -10.43 -16.14 -1.93
N ILE A 15 -9.44 -15.69 -1.15
CA ILE A 15 -8.39 -16.53 -0.57
C ILE A 15 -8.99 -17.56 0.41
N GLU A 16 -9.92 -17.17 1.28
CA GLU A 16 -10.66 -18.07 2.18
C GLU A 16 -11.49 -19.09 1.40
N MET A 17 -12.16 -18.69 0.30
CA MET A 17 -12.85 -19.64 -0.58
C MET A 17 -11.87 -20.61 -1.24
N LEU A 18 -10.68 -20.17 -1.65
CA LEU A 18 -9.64 -21.02 -2.20
C LEU A 18 -8.97 -21.91 -1.14
N TYR A 19 -8.86 -21.45 0.11
CA TYR A 19 -8.40 -22.24 1.26
C TYR A 19 -9.44 -23.30 1.67
N CYS A 20 -10.72 -22.94 1.72
CA CYS A 20 -11.84 -23.88 1.91
C CYS A 20 -11.91 -24.89 0.75
N ALA A 21 -11.64 -24.45 -0.48
CA ALA A 21 -11.52 -25.35 -1.62
C ALA A 21 -10.32 -26.30 -1.44
N ARG A 22 -9.14 -25.78 -1.07
CA ARG A 22 -7.94 -26.59 -0.73
C ARG A 22 -8.22 -27.62 0.36
N GLU A 23 -9.00 -27.27 1.38
CA GLU A 23 -9.37 -28.16 2.48
C GLU A 23 -10.35 -29.25 2.02
N LYS A 24 -11.32 -28.90 1.16
CA LYS A 24 -12.22 -29.88 0.50
C LYS A 24 -11.46 -30.83 -0.45
N PHE A 25 -10.55 -30.30 -1.26
CA PHE A 25 -9.71 -31.07 -2.20
C PHE A 25 -8.56 -31.83 -1.50
N GLY A 26 -8.36 -31.62 -0.20
CA GLY A 26 -7.37 -32.35 0.60
C GLY A 26 -7.77 -33.76 1.03
N SER A 27 -9.01 -34.21 0.73
CA SER A 27 -9.61 -35.42 1.31
C SER A 27 -9.87 -36.59 0.34
N GLU A 28 -9.66 -36.45 -0.97
CA GLU A 28 -9.79 -37.56 -1.94
C GLU A 28 -8.42 -38.16 -2.34
N PRO A 29 -8.25 -39.50 -2.37
CA PRO A 29 -6.97 -40.12 -2.69
C PRO A 29 -6.78 -40.39 -4.20
N LEU A 30 -5.55 -40.09 -4.69
CA LEU A 30 -4.82 -40.67 -5.86
C LEU A 30 -5.36 -40.35 -7.28
N PRO A 31 -4.61 -40.51 -8.40
CA PRO A 31 -3.17 -40.58 -8.69
C PRO A 31 -2.79 -39.79 -9.99
N GLU A 32 -2.77 -38.45 -9.98
CA GLU A 32 -2.41 -37.64 -11.15
C GLU A 32 -1.47 -36.49 -10.71
N ASP A 33 -0.17 -36.77 -10.80
CA ASP A 33 0.99 -35.88 -10.63
C ASP A 33 1.29 -35.23 -9.25
N GLN A 34 2.18 -35.89 -8.51
CA GLN A 34 2.81 -35.38 -7.28
C GLN A 34 3.65 -34.10 -7.50
N ALA A 35 4.16 -33.85 -8.71
CA ALA A 35 4.86 -32.63 -9.10
C ALA A 35 3.91 -31.44 -9.26
N THR A 36 2.70 -31.62 -9.79
CA THR A 36 1.65 -30.59 -9.80
C THR A 36 1.30 -30.16 -8.37
N LYS A 37 1.06 -31.12 -7.45
CA LYS A 37 0.86 -30.81 -6.02
C LYS A 37 2.04 -30.06 -5.40
N THR A 38 3.27 -30.43 -5.76
CA THR A 38 4.48 -29.77 -5.25
C THR A 38 4.59 -28.32 -5.76
N ASN A 39 4.29 -28.10 -7.05
CA ASN A 39 4.28 -26.78 -7.67
C ASN A 39 3.21 -25.87 -7.08
N ASP A 40 2.02 -26.41 -6.77
CA ASP A 40 0.96 -25.64 -6.12
C ASP A 40 1.34 -25.21 -4.71
N VAL A 41 1.93 -26.11 -3.91
CA VAL A 41 2.42 -25.76 -2.55
C VAL A 41 3.47 -24.65 -2.62
N ILE A 42 4.35 -24.67 -3.62
CA ILE A 42 5.37 -23.63 -3.82
C ILE A 42 4.70 -22.32 -4.23
N ASP A 43 3.77 -22.33 -5.20
CA ASP A 43 3.07 -21.13 -5.65
C ASP A 43 2.24 -20.50 -4.53
N TRP A 44 1.59 -21.30 -3.68
CA TRP A 44 0.87 -20.82 -2.49
C TRP A 44 1.81 -20.14 -1.49
N LYS A 45 2.97 -20.74 -1.20
CA LYS A 45 3.98 -20.10 -0.33
C LYS A 45 4.45 -18.75 -0.90
N ILE A 46 4.60 -18.64 -2.22
CA ILE A 46 4.98 -17.38 -2.88
C ILE A 46 3.85 -16.34 -2.75
N VAL A 47 2.59 -16.76 -2.93
CA VAL A 47 1.42 -15.90 -2.73
C VAL A 47 1.38 -15.36 -1.31
N ASP A 48 1.60 -16.20 -0.30
CA ASP A 48 1.64 -15.80 1.11
C ASP A 48 2.75 -14.76 1.35
N GLN A 49 3.97 -15.02 0.86
CA GLN A 49 5.08 -14.07 0.96
C GLN A 49 4.79 -12.72 0.27
N LEU A 50 4.14 -12.74 -0.90
CA LEU A 50 3.73 -11.53 -1.61
C LEU A 50 2.65 -10.75 -0.85
N HIS A 51 1.74 -11.47 -0.18
CA HIS A 51 0.71 -10.88 0.67
C HIS A 51 1.32 -10.21 1.88
N ASP A 52 2.20 -10.91 2.61
CA ASP A 52 2.90 -10.38 3.79
C ASP A 52 3.74 -9.15 3.42
N ALA A 53 4.45 -9.20 2.27
CA ALA A 53 5.18 -8.05 1.76
C ALA A 53 4.24 -6.87 1.44
N THR A 54 3.07 -7.14 0.85
CA THR A 54 2.06 -6.11 0.55
C THR A 54 1.49 -5.48 1.81
N LEU A 55 1.26 -6.27 2.86
CA LEU A 55 0.79 -5.79 4.17
C LEU A 55 1.86 -4.94 4.85
N LYS A 56 3.11 -5.40 4.85
CA LYS A 56 4.24 -4.66 5.42
C LYS A 56 4.39 -3.28 4.78
N ILE A 57 4.39 -3.22 3.44
CA ILE A 57 4.45 -1.94 2.72
C ILE A 57 3.25 -1.04 3.07
N SER A 58 2.05 -1.60 3.21
CA SER A 58 0.88 -0.83 3.63
C SER A 58 1.03 -0.25 5.04
N ASN A 59 1.69 -0.97 5.95
CA ASN A 59 1.98 -0.51 7.29
C ASN A 59 3.05 0.58 7.28
N ASP A 60 4.11 0.40 6.50
CA ASP A 60 5.17 1.41 6.31
C ASP A 60 4.59 2.73 5.77
N CYS A 61 3.68 2.67 4.79
CA CYS A 61 2.90 3.81 4.28
C CYS A 61 2.11 4.55 5.37
N PHE A 62 1.62 3.84 6.39
CA PHE A 62 0.90 4.44 7.51
C PHE A 62 1.87 5.07 8.52
N GLU A 63 2.99 4.40 8.80
CA GLU A 63 4.07 4.94 9.62
C GLU A 63 4.63 6.24 9.03
N TYR A 64 4.86 6.30 7.71
CA TYR A 64 5.30 7.53 7.04
C TYR A 64 4.34 8.70 7.24
N LYS A 65 3.02 8.46 7.22
CA LYS A 65 2.03 9.51 7.47
C LYS A 65 2.08 10.00 8.91
N LYS A 66 2.20 9.09 9.87
CA LYS A 66 2.33 9.44 11.29
C LYS A 66 3.61 10.24 11.56
N LEU A 67 4.73 9.78 11.01
CA LEU A 67 6.02 10.47 11.13
C LEU A 67 5.97 11.86 10.49
N CYS A 68 5.36 12.01 9.32
CA CYS A 68 5.19 13.32 8.69
C CYS A 68 4.46 14.31 9.61
N VAL A 69 3.32 13.90 10.18
CA VAL A 69 2.55 14.76 11.10
C VAL A 69 3.34 15.05 12.37
N ALA A 70 4.04 14.07 12.92
CA ALA A 70 4.87 14.25 14.12
C ALA A 70 6.03 15.23 13.89
N VAL A 71 6.71 15.14 12.75
CA VAL A 71 7.80 16.05 12.38
C VAL A 71 7.27 17.47 12.18
N VAL A 72 6.17 17.64 11.43
CA VAL A 72 5.55 18.96 11.23
C VAL A 72 5.10 19.57 12.56
N ALA A 73 4.46 18.79 13.43
CA ALA A 73 4.06 19.24 14.76
C ALA A 73 5.28 19.63 15.63
N GLY A 74 6.36 18.84 15.57
CA GLY A 74 7.62 19.14 16.26
C GLY A 74 8.26 20.45 15.79
N VAL A 75 8.29 20.70 14.49
CA VAL A 75 8.79 21.96 13.91
C VAL A 75 7.95 23.15 14.39
N ILE A 76 6.62 23.03 14.39
CA ILE A 76 5.72 24.08 14.89
C ILE A 76 5.93 24.32 16.40
N ALA A 77 6.07 23.25 17.20
CA ALA A 77 6.30 23.37 18.63
C ALA A 77 7.64 24.07 18.95
N LEU A 78 8.69 23.76 18.19
CA LEU A 78 9.98 24.45 18.29
C LEU A 78 9.86 25.93 17.92
N MET A 79 9.08 26.26 16.89
CA MET A 79 8.79 27.66 16.57
C MET A 79 8.11 28.41 17.71
N VAL A 80 7.05 27.84 18.29
CA VAL A 80 6.32 28.50 19.38
C VAL A 80 7.23 28.75 20.58
N LYS A 81 8.22 27.87 20.81
CA LYS A 81 9.14 27.97 21.93
C LYS A 81 10.32 28.92 21.68
N PHE A 82 10.84 28.99 20.45
CA PHE A 82 12.11 29.68 20.15
C PHE A 82 12.00 30.78 19.07
N GLY A 83 10.86 30.92 18.41
CA GLY A 83 10.71 31.74 17.21
C GLY A 83 10.31 33.19 17.50
N SER A 84 11.07 34.13 16.92
CA SER A 84 10.58 35.48 16.60
C SER A 84 9.76 35.43 15.30
N ALA A 85 8.75 36.29 15.16
CA ALA A 85 7.81 36.28 14.01
C ALA A 85 8.50 36.40 12.64
N ASP A 86 9.72 36.96 12.59
CA ASP A 86 10.46 37.26 11.36
C ASP A 86 10.93 36.03 10.56
N ASN A 87 10.82 34.80 11.09
CA ASN A 87 11.29 33.57 10.43
C ASN A 87 10.18 32.58 10.03
N LEU A 88 8.91 33.01 10.04
CA LEU A 88 7.77 32.13 9.71
C LEU A 88 7.81 31.60 8.27
N GLU A 89 8.25 32.42 7.31
CA GLU A 89 8.37 32.00 5.91
C GLU A 89 9.30 30.79 5.73
N PHE A 90 10.47 30.83 6.38
CA PHE A 90 11.44 29.74 6.34
C PHE A 90 10.85 28.45 6.90
N VAL A 91 10.06 28.53 7.98
CA VAL A 91 9.46 27.35 8.57
C VAL A 91 8.34 26.78 7.72
N PHE A 92 7.50 27.61 7.10
CA PHE A 92 6.52 27.10 6.14
C PHE A 92 7.20 26.40 4.95
N ALA A 93 8.32 26.95 4.45
CA ALA A 93 9.11 26.32 3.40
C ALA A 93 9.67 24.95 3.84
N VAL A 94 10.24 24.86 5.05
CA VAL A 94 10.77 23.60 5.61
C VAL A 94 9.65 22.57 5.80
N CYS A 95 8.51 22.96 6.40
CA CYS A 95 7.35 22.08 6.57
C CYS A 95 6.79 21.59 5.23
N GLY A 96 6.74 22.46 4.21
CA GLY A 96 6.35 22.10 2.85
C GLY A 96 7.30 21.08 2.23
N LEU A 97 8.61 21.29 2.36
CA LEU A 97 9.63 20.36 1.85
C LEU A 97 9.58 19.00 2.55
N VAL A 98 9.36 18.97 3.87
CA VAL A 98 9.14 17.74 4.63
C VAL A 98 7.91 16.99 4.11
N CYS A 99 6.79 17.69 3.92
CA CYS A 99 5.56 17.09 3.39
C CYS A 99 5.76 16.50 1.98
N LEU A 100 6.49 17.20 1.11
CA LEU A 100 6.82 16.71 -0.23
C LEU A 100 7.73 15.47 -0.19
N GLY A 101 8.72 15.44 0.70
CA GLY A 101 9.60 14.28 0.88
C GLY A 101 8.84 13.03 1.34
N PHE A 102 7.98 13.17 2.34
CA PHE A 102 7.13 12.06 2.80
C PHE A 102 6.10 11.63 1.75
N TRP A 103 5.52 12.58 1.01
CA TRP A 103 4.61 12.28 -0.09
C TRP A 103 5.29 11.45 -1.18
N PHE A 104 6.53 11.80 -1.56
CA PHE A 104 7.29 11.03 -2.53
C PHE A 104 7.58 9.61 -2.01
N SER A 105 8.00 9.47 -0.75
CA SER A 105 8.25 8.18 -0.11
C SER A 105 7.00 7.29 -0.04
N ASP A 106 5.84 7.86 0.31
CA ASP A 106 4.59 7.11 0.34
C ASP A 106 4.15 6.70 -1.07
N SER A 107 4.37 7.57 -2.07
CA SER A 107 4.06 7.29 -3.47
C SER A 107 4.87 6.13 -4.04
N THR A 108 6.18 6.07 -3.75
CA THR A 108 7.01 4.94 -4.19
C THR A 108 6.60 3.64 -3.52
N ALA A 109 6.34 3.65 -2.21
CA ALA A 109 5.84 2.50 -1.47
C ALA A 109 4.50 2.00 -2.05
N TYR A 110 3.56 2.91 -2.36
CA TYR A 110 2.29 2.55 -2.98
C TYR A 110 2.45 1.94 -4.38
N PHE A 111 3.38 2.45 -5.18
CA PHE A 111 3.70 1.85 -6.48
C PHE A 111 4.17 0.39 -6.33
N TYR A 112 5.06 0.12 -5.36
CA TYR A 112 5.49 -1.24 -5.06
C TYR A 112 4.34 -2.13 -4.56
N GLN A 113 3.46 -1.60 -3.73
CA GLN A 113 2.26 -2.32 -3.27
C GLN A 113 1.40 -2.80 -4.45
N ARG A 114 1.18 -1.95 -5.46
CA ARG A 114 0.40 -2.30 -6.65
C ARG A 114 1.12 -3.34 -7.52
N SER A 115 2.45 -3.23 -7.64
CA SER A 115 3.27 -4.20 -8.36
C SER A 115 3.23 -5.60 -7.71
N LEU A 116 3.32 -5.68 -6.38
CA LEU A 116 3.20 -6.94 -5.64
C LEU A 116 1.83 -7.59 -5.81
N ARG A 117 0.75 -6.81 -5.70
CA ARG A 117 -0.61 -7.31 -5.92
C ARG A 117 -0.79 -7.91 -7.31
N ARG A 118 -0.24 -7.28 -8.34
CA ARG A 118 -0.26 -7.84 -9.70
C ARG A 118 0.46 -9.18 -9.79
N ARG A 119 1.64 -9.29 -9.18
CA ARG A 119 2.39 -10.57 -9.16
C ARG A 119 1.64 -11.67 -8.43
N MET A 120 0.97 -11.31 -7.34
CA MET A 120 0.10 -12.21 -6.57
C MET A 120 -1.09 -12.70 -7.41
N THR A 121 -1.85 -11.79 -8.05
CA THR A 121 -2.96 -12.16 -8.95
C THR A 121 -2.48 -13.02 -10.12
N ALA A 122 -1.32 -12.73 -10.71
CA ALA A 122 -0.77 -13.55 -11.79
C ALA A 122 -0.44 -14.99 -11.33
N LYS A 123 0.00 -15.17 -10.08
CA LYS A 123 0.23 -16.49 -9.48
C LYS A 123 -1.08 -17.21 -9.17
N LEU A 124 -2.05 -16.51 -8.58
CA LEU A 124 -3.39 -17.05 -8.33
C LEU A 124 -4.07 -17.51 -9.62
N ASN A 125 -3.98 -16.73 -10.69
CA ASN A 125 -4.53 -17.10 -12.00
C ASN A 125 -3.88 -18.36 -12.58
N LYS A 126 -2.56 -18.55 -12.39
CA LYS A 126 -1.88 -19.79 -12.82
C LYS A 126 -2.35 -21.01 -12.02
N ILE A 127 -2.60 -20.86 -10.72
CA ILE A 127 -3.17 -21.93 -9.90
C ILE A 127 -4.60 -22.22 -10.36
N ALA A 128 -5.41 -21.18 -10.59
CA ALA A 128 -6.79 -21.32 -11.04
C ALA A 128 -6.89 -22.02 -12.40
N GLU A 129 -6.02 -21.66 -13.34
CA GLU A 129 -5.94 -22.29 -14.68
C GLU A 129 -5.64 -23.80 -14.58
N ARG A 130 -4.72 -24.21 -13.70
CA ARG A 130 -4.42 -25.64 -13.46
C ARG A 130 -5.59 -26.43 -12.89
N HIS A 131 -6.51 -25.78 -12.19
CA HIS A 131 -7.63 -26.43 -11.50
C HIS A 131 -8.99 -26.13 -12.15
N GLY A 132 -9.03 -25.49 -13.32
CA GLY A 132 -10.27 -25.11 -14.00
C GLY A 132 -11.15 -24.12 -13.23
N ALA A 133 -10.57 -23.34 -12.31
CA ALA A 133 -11.29 -22.34 -11.53
C ALA A 133 -11.40 -21.00 -12.29
N ALA A 134 -12.32 -20.14 -11.85
CA ALA A 134 -12.51 -18.82 -12.44
C ALA A 134 -11.26 -17.92 -12.26
N LEU A 135 -10.82 -17.29 -13.35
CA LEU A 135 -9.67 -16.38 -13.36
C LEU A 135 -10.05 -15.03 -12.75
N GLU A 136 -9.15 -14.44 -11.95
CA GLU A 136 -9.26 -13.03 -11.57
C GLU A 136 -8.91 -12.13 -12.76
N GLU A 137 -9.60 -11.00 -12.87
CA GLU A 137 -9.20 -9.94 -13.80
C GLU A 137 -7.78 -9.50 -13.50
N SER A 138 -6.94 -9.43 -14.55
CA SER A 138 -5.58 -8.96 -14.40
C SER A 138 -5.59 -7.50 -13.95
N ILE A 139 -4.94 -7.21 -12.82
CA ILE A 139 -4.75 -5.83 -12.37
C ILE A 139 -3.99 -5.06 -13.46
N GLU A 140 -4.60 -3.98 -13.95
CA GLU A 140 -4.04 -3.09 -14.96
C GLU A 140 -2.60 -2.65 -14.59
N ASN A 141 -1.76 -2.48 -15.62
CA ASN A 141 -0.35 -2.10 -15.46
C ASN A 141 -0.23 -0.89 -14.50
N PRO A 142 0.56 -1.00 -13.42
CA PRO A 142 0.76 0.13 -12.53
C PRO A 142 1.52 1.23 -13.28
N THR A 143 0.82 2.26 -13.74
CA THR A 143 1.45 3.50 -14.20
C THR A 143 1.95 4.30 -13.00
N MET A 144 3.18 4.80 -13.10
CA MET A 144 3.81 5.63 -12.06
C MET A 144 2.92 6.82 -11.67
N TRP A 145 2.30 7.49 -12.65
CA TRP A 145 1.36 8.60 -12.45
C TRP A 145 0.12 8.26 -11.62
N SER A 146 -0.44 7.06 -11.79
CA SER A 146 -1.62 6.61 -11.03
C SER A 146 -1.29 6.37 -9.55
N SER A 147 -0.01 6.14 -9.23
CA SER A 147 0.45 5.92 -7.86
C SER A 147 0.67 7.25 -7.12
N ILE A 148 1.09 8.28 -7.86
CA ILE A 148 1.35 9.65 -7.39
C ILE A 148 0.05 10.37 -6.99
N PHE A 149 -1.01 10.25 -7.79
CA PHE A 149 -2.31 10.91 -7.54
C PHE A 149 -3.35 9.98 -6.89
N ASN A 150 -2.90 9.12 -5.99
CA ASN A 150 -3.81 8.21 -5.31
C ASN A 150 -4.56 8.88 -4.15
N ARG A 151 -5.78 8.44 -3.86
CA ARG A 151 -6.60 8.89 -2.72
C ARG A 151 -5.89 8.71 -1.37
N SER A 152 -4.99 7.73 -1.26
CA SER A 152 -4.13 7.57 -0.06
C SER A 152 -3.24 8.79 0.21
N MET A 153 -2.88 9.55 -0.84
CA MET A 153 -2.04 10.75 -0.76
C MET A 153 -2.80 12.03 -0.34
N SER A 154 -4.13 11.95 -0.18
CA SER A 154 -4.97 13.10 0.16
C SER A 154 -4.51 13.84 1.42
N LEU A 155 -3.95 13.14 2.40
CA LEU A 155 -3.43 13.76 3.62
C LEU A 155 -2.30 14.76 3.32
N TYR A 156 -1.35 14.39 2.46
CA TYR A 156 -0.24 15.27 2.10
C TYR A 156 -0.72 16.50 1.31
N PHE A 157 -1.69 16.32 0.41
CA PHE A 157 -2.27 17.45 -0.32
C PHE A 157 -3.01 18.42 0.59
N VAL A 158 -3.76 17.91 1.59
CA VAL A 158 -4.41 18.78 2.58
C VAL A 158 -3.37 19.51 3.43
N LEU A 159 -2.33 18.83 3.91
CA LEU A 159 -1.25 19.47 4.67
C LEU A 159 -0.53 20.55 3.85
N LEU A 160 -0.17 20.26 2.60
CA LEU A 160 0.45 21.22 1.70
C LEU A 160 -0.46 22.41 1.41
N ALA A 161 -1.77 22.19 1.22
CA ALA A 161 -2.73 23.28 1.04
C ALA A 161 -2.83 24.16 2.29
N VAL A 162 -2.86 23.58 3.49
CA VAL A 162 -2.85 24.34 4.75
C VAL A 162 -1.56 25.14 4.91
N ILE A 163 -0.40 24.52 4.67
CA ILE A 163 0.91 25.21 4.73
C ILE A 163 0.96 26.36 3.73
N PHE A 164 0.49 26.15 2.50
CA PHE A 164 0.46 27.18 1.47
C PHE A 164 -0.48 28.34 1.83
N MET A 165 -1.66 28.04 2.37
CA MET A 165 -2.60 29.07 2.86
C MET A 165 -2.00 29.88 4.00
N LEU A 166 -1.35 29.23 4.97
CA LEU A 166 -0.66 29.91 6.06
C LEU A 166 0.48 30.80 5.54
N TRP A 167 1.27 30.30 4.59
CA TRP A 167 2.32 31.09 3.96
C TRP A 167 1.76 32.34 3.27
N LEU A 168 0.61 32.26 2.58
CA LEU A 168 -0.03 33.42 1.96
C LEU A 168 -0.55 34.45 2.98
N VAL A 169 -1.00 34.01 4.16
CA VAL A 169 -1.54 34.87 5.22
C VAL A 169 -0.45 35.61 5.99
N PHE A 170 0.70 34.95 6.19
CA PHE A 170 1.81 35.45 7.01
C PHE A 170 2.98 35.99 6.17
N LYS A 171 2.78 36.15 4.86
CA LYS A 171 3.67 36.84 3.93
C LYS A 171 3.43 38.35 3.96
#